data_AF-A0A0H2RXC9-F1
#
_entry.id   AF-A0A0H2RXC9-F1
#
_cell.length_a   1.000
_cell.length_b   1.000
_cell.length_c   1.000
_cell.angle_alpha   90.00
_cell.angle_beta   90.00
_cell.angle_gamma   90.00
#
_symmetry.space_group_name_H-M   'P 1'
#
loop_
_entity.id
_entity.type
_entity.pdbx_description
1 polymer ?
#
loop_
_entity_poly.entity_id
_entity_poly.type
_entity_poly.pdbx_seq_one_letter_code
_entity_poly.pdbx_strand_id
1 'polypeptide(L)'
;MDDEQVDSKKRERTRYIMQMWPRDPNGEGFGEMPDGKMTSNRLPLWGATLYDFYFVNRFPSVKGMLTVISGSKIARWMREKNELYAMDYIDQAENDEPEPKIIPPFYIGEFIELIEQQVHLKKTGRTPTCRLQERIPFDKLPKKLVVHDPWGCL
;
A
#
# COMPACT_ATOMS: atom_id res chain seq x y z
N MET A 1 -33.05 36.56 -26.78
CA MET A 1 -31.77 35.88 -26.96
C MET A 1 -30.92 36.38 -25.83
N ASP A 2 -30.86 35.64 -24.73
CA ASP A 2 -29.92 35.91 -23.64
C ASP A 2 -29.43 34.55 -23.19
N ASP A 3 -28.16 34.30 -23.51
CA ASP A 3 -27.47 33.03 -23.36
C ASP A 3 -27.28 32.68 -21.89
N GLU A 4 -27.78 31.50 -21.53
CA GLU A 4 -27.55 30.85 -20.25
C GLU A 4 -26.08 30.40 -20.19
N GLN A 5 -25.22 31.23 -19.59
CA GLN A 5 -23.81 30.91 -19.42
C GLN A 5 -23.65 29.92 -18.25
N VAL A 6 -23.78 28.63 -18.57
CA VAL A 6 -23.52 27.52 -17.65
C VAL A 6 -22.02 27.47 -17.34
N ASP A 7 -21.62 27.96 -16.17
CA ASP A 7 -20.26 27.83 -15.64
C ASP A 7 -19.96 26.34 -15.35
N SER A 8 -19.29 25.69 -16.30
CA SER A 8 -18.89 24.28 -16.20
C SER A 8 -17.55 24.09 -15.48
N LYS A 9 -17.36 24.69 -14.30
CA LYS A 9 -16.23 24.30 -13.44
C LYS A 9 -16.52 22.97 -12.75
N LYS A 10 -16.26 21.85 -13.43
CA LYS A 10 -16.00 20.57 -12.76
C LYS A 10 -14.83 20.78 -11.79
N ARG A 11 -15.13 20.89 -10.50
CA ARG A 11 -14.10 20.88 -9.46
C ARG A 11 -13.34 19.56 -9.56
N GLU A 12 -12.06 19.62 -9.90
CA GLU A 12 -11.14 18.49 -9.71
C GLU A 12 -11.19 18.10 -8.23
N ARG A 13 -11.77 16.93 -7.94
CA ARG A 13 -11.80 16.37 -6.58
C ARG A 13 -10.44 15.73 -6.30
N THR A 14 -9.40 16.54 -6.18
CA THR A 14 -8.08 16.06 -5.76
C THR A 14 -8.00 16.12 -4.25
N ARG A 15 -8.32 15.00 -3.59
CA ARG A 15 -8.17 14.88 -2.14
C ARG A 15 -6.72 14.51 -1.84
N TYR A 16 -5.89 15.52 -1.58
CA TYR A 16 -4.57 15.29 -1.00
C TYR A 16 -4.74 15.08 0.50
N ILE A 17 -4.55 13.86 0.97
CA ILE A 17 -4.58 13.55 2.39
C ILE A 17 -3.15 13.47 2.85
N MET A 18 -2.63 14.59 3.33
CA MET A 18 -1.33 14.63 4.00
C MET A 18 -1.58 14.40 5.49
N GLN A 19 -1.36 13.17 5.93
CA GLN A 19 -1.37 12.83 7.36
C GLN A 19 -0.06 13.36 7.96
N MET A 20 -0.15 14.35 8.85
CA MET A 20 1.00 14.85 9.60
C MET A 20 1.06 14.15 10.96
N TRP A 21 2.16 13.49 11.28
CA TRP A 21 2.37 12.92 12.62
C TRP A 21 2.77 14.04 13.60
N PRO A 22 1.99 14.31 14.66
CA PRO A 22 2.35 15.32 15.66
C PRO A 22 3.59 14.89 16.46
N ARG A 23 4.48 15.84 16.73
CA ARG A 23 5.73 15.61 17.48
C ARG A 23 5.73 16.47 18.74
N ASP A 24 6.37 15.98 19.79
CA ASP A 24 6.72 16.82 20.94
C ASP A 24 7.68 17.93 20.45
N PRO A 25 7.38 19.24 20.67
CA PRO A 25 8.27 20.33 20.31
C PRO A 25 9.70 20.21 20.88
N ASN A 26 9.86 19.51 22.02
CA ASN A 26 11.15 19.24 22.66
C ASN A 26 11.68 17.83 22.37
N GLY A 27 11.00 17.07 21.50
CA GLY A 27 11.35 15.72 21.14
C GLY A 27 12.69 15.63 20.41
N GLU A 28 13.29 14.44 20.45
CA GLU A 28 14.58 14.19 19.79
C GLU A 28 14.43 14.16 18.27
N GLY A 29 15.45 14.62 17.55
CA GLY A 29 15.53 14.43 16.11
C GLY A 29 15.68 12.96 15.74
N PHE A 30 15.19 12.56 14.55
CA PHE A 30 15.35 11.19 14.08
C PHE A 30 16.80 10.84 13.74
N GLY A 31 17.34 9.89 14.49
CA GLY A 31 18.60 9.19 14.22
C GLY A 31 18.39 7.90 13.41
N GLU A 32 19.09 6.84 13.80
CA GLU A 32 18.85 5.50 13.27
C GLU A 32 17.54 4.95 13.82
N MET A 33 16.54 4.86 12.95
CA MET A 33 15.19 4.45 13.36
C MET A 33 15.04 2.93 13.38
N PRO A 34 14.31 2.38 14.37
CA PRO A 34 14.02 0.96 14.43
C PRO A 34 13.22 0.54 13.20
N ASP A 35 13.23 -0.75 12.90
CA ASP A 35 12.36 -1.28 11.87
C ASP A 35 10.89 -1.14 12.25
N GLY A 36 10.01 -0.99 11.26
CA GLY A 36 8.56 -1.01 11.44
C GLY A 36 7.98 -2.35 11.02
N LYS A 37 6.70 -2.37 10.65
CA LYS A 37 6.15 -3.45 9.81
C LYS A 37 6.82 -3.39 8.43
N MET A 38 7.03 -4.54 7.81
CA MET A 38 7.77 -4.66 6.55
C MET A 38 6.99 -5.41 5.48
N THR A 39 7.33 -5.14 4.23
CA THR A 39 6.91 -5.98 3.10
C THR A 39 7.56 -7.36 3.17
N SER A 40 7.03 -8.32 2.42
CA SER A 40 7.53 -9.70 2.37
C SER A 40 8.98 -9.84 1.85
N ASN A 41 9.53 -8.81 1.20
CA ASN A 41 10.93 -8.72 0.80
C ASN A 41 11.80 -7.91 1.78
N ARG A 42 11.34 -7.68 3.01
CA ARG A 42 12.05 -6.95 4.08
C ARG A 42 12.35 -5.47 3.75
N LEU A 43 11.53 -4.85 2.89
CA LEU A 43 11.63 -3.40 2.73
C LEU A 43 11.01 -2.76 3.99
N PRO A 44 11.72 -1.84 4.67
CA PRO A 44 11.26 -1.23 5.92
C PRO A 44 10.23 -0.10 5.68
N LEU A 45 9.37 -0.29 4.68
CA LEU A 45 8.32 0.61 4.27
C LEU A 45 7.08 -0.23 3.96
N TRP A 46 6.20 -0.36 4.94
CA TRP A 46 4.93 -1.04 4.78
C TRP A 46 3.84 -0.27 5.53
N GLY A 47 2.65 -0.24 4.94
CA GLY A 47 1.41 0.29 5.46
C GLY A 47 0.27 -0.51 4.84
N ALA A 48 -0.78 -0.83 5.61
CA ALA A 48 -1.92 -1.56 5.07
C ALA A 48 -2.68 -0.74 4.00
N THR A 49 -2.67 0.57 4.14
CA THR A 49 -3.29 1.55 3.27
C THR A 49 -2.37 2.76 3.07
N LEU A 50 -2.74 3.68 2.16
CA LEU A 50 -2.03 4.95 2.00
C LEU A 50 -2.13 5.88 3.22
N TYR A 51 -3.07 5.61 4.14
CA TYR A 51 -3.28 6.41 5.35
C TYR A 51 -2.30 6.06 6.48
N ASP A 52 -1.62 4.92 6.36
CA ASP A 52 -0.63 4.47 7.33
C ASP A 52 0.76 5.07 7.07
N PHE A 53 0.85 6.04 6.15
CA PHE A 53 2.06 6.81 5.86
C PHE A 53 1.87 8.27 6.27
N TYR A 54 2.87 8.79 6.96
CA TYR A 54 2.80 10.11 7.57
C TYR A 54 3.97 10.97 7.13
N PHE A 55 3.69 12.26 6.93
CA PHE A 55 4.70 13.30 6.99
C PHE A 55 4.99 13.60 8.44
N VAL A 56 6.27 13.70 8.78
CA VAL A 56 6.70 13.98 10.14
C VAL A 56 7.90 14.90 10.12
N ASN A 57 7.92 15.89 11.03
CA ASN A 57 9.09 16.74 11.19
C ASN A 57 10.25 15.89 11.73
N ARG A 58 11.34 15.81 10.97
CA ARG A 58 12.51 15.00 11.33
C ARG A 58 13.16 15.53 12.62
N PHE A 59 13.25 16.85 12.74
CA PHE A 59 13.61 17.57 13.95
C PHE A 59 12.42 18.42 14.37
N PRO A 60 11.83 18.22 15.56
CA PRO A 60 10.65 18.98 15.97
C PRO A 60 10.88 20.50 16.01
N SER A 61 12.10 20.92 16.31
CA SER A 61 12.51 22.33 16.34
C SER A 61 12.67 22.98 14.96
N VAL A 62 12.83 22.21 13.89
CA VAL A 62 13.07 22.71 12.52
C VAL A 62 11.81 22.50 11.67
N LYS A 63 10.96 23.52 11.64
CA LYS A 63 9.72 23.50 10.83
C LYS A 63 10.05 23.30 9.34
N GLY A 64 9.36 22.36 8.70
CA GLY A 64 9.44 22.13 7.25
C GLY A 64 10.46 21.07 6.80
N MET A 65 11.29 20.55 7.71
CA MET A 65 12.14 19.39 7.43
C MET A 65 11.32 18.09 7.57
N LEU A 66 10.49 17.82 6.56
CA LEU A 66 9.58 16.68 6.56
C LEU A 66 10.25 15.41 6.05
N THR A 67 9.91 14.28 6.65
CA THR A 67 10.21 12.94 6.15
C THR A 67 8.90 12.17 6.03
N VAL A 68 8.78 11.32 5.01
CA VAL A 68 7.64 10.39 4.86
C VAL A 68 8.04 9.03 5.41
N ILE A 69 7.32 8.53 6.42
CA ILE A 69 7.61 7.26 7.10
C ILE A 69 6.28 6.54 7.40
N SER A 70 6.30 5.20 7.49
CA SER A 70 5.14 4.42 7.92
C SER A 70 4.82 4.59 9.42
N GLY A 71 3.54 4.54 9.77
CA GLY A 71 3.04 4.69 11.12
C GLY A 71 3.70 3.72 12.10
N SER A 72 3.76 2.43 11.77
CA SER A 72 4.41 1.41 12.62
C SER A 72 5.89 1.70 12.93
N LYS A 73 6.64 2.31 12.01
CA LYS A 73 8.05 2.68 12.24
C LYS A 73 8.17 3.92 13.12
N ILE A 74 7.30 4.91 12.92
CA ILE A 74 7.24 6.12 13.76
C ILE A 74 6.83 5.74 15.19
N ALA A 75 5.75 4.97 15.35
CA ALA A 75 5.23 4.54 16.64
C ALA A 75 6.30 3.84 17.50
N ARG A 76 7.04 2.90 16.91
CA ARG A 76 8.13 2.20 17.60
C ARG A 76 9.24 3.15 18.06
N TRP A 77 9.65 4.09 17.20
CA TRP A 77 10.62 5.13 17.60
C TRP A 77 10.10 5.98 18.77
N MET A 78 8.84 6.42 18.71
CA MET A 78 8.23 7.23 19.78
C MET A 78 8.23 6.49 21.11
N ARG A 79 7.88 5.19 21.11
CA ARG A 79 7.95 4.33 22.30
C ARG A 79 9.37 4.22 22.86
N GLU A 80 10.35 3.93 22.00
CA GLU A 80 11.76 3.81 22.40
C GLU A 80 12.32 5.09 23.02
N LYS A 81 11.86 6.25 22.55
CA LYS A 81 12.24 7.57 23.05
C LYS A 81 11.33 8.10 24.16
N ASN A 82 10.31 7.34 24.55
CA ASN A 82 9.27 7.74 25.49
C ASN A 82 8.56 9.07 25.10
N GLU A 83 8.45 9.33 23.79
CA GLU A 83 7.78 10.50 23.21
C GLU A 83 6.29 10.18 22.97
N LEU A 84 5.49 10.21 24.04
CA LEU A 84 4.07 9.80 23.99
C LEU A 84 3.09 10.95 23.64
N TYR A 85 3.59 12.01 22.99
CA TYR A 85 2.81 13.23 22.68
C TYR A 85 1.58 12.95 21.78
N ALA A 86 1.71 12.02 20.84
CA ALA A 86 0.67 11.64 19.89
C ALA A 86 0.21 10.19 20.14
N MET A 87 -0.21 9.91 21.38
CA MET A 87 -0.53 8.55 21.82
C MET A 87 -1.64 7.88 20.99
N ASP A 88 -2.63 8.66 20.54
CA ASP A 88 -3.69 8.22 19.63
C ASP A 88 -3.15 7.69 18.29
N TYR A 89 -2.14 8.37 17.71
CA TYR A 89 -1.48 7.92 16.48
C TYR A 89 -0.62 6.67 16.72
N ILE A 90 0.06 6.61 17.87
CA ILE A 90 0.83 5.43 18.29
C ILE A 90 -0.11 4.23 18.40
N ASP A 91 -1.21 4.37 19.14
CA ASP A 91 -2.15 3.29 19.37
C ASP A 91 -2.82 2.85 18.05
N GLN A 92 -3.16 3.77 17.15
CA GLN A 92 -3.69 3.43 15.82
C GLN A 92 -2.67 2.62 15.00
N ALA A 93 -1.42 3.07 14.93
CA ALA A 93 -0.38 2.39 14.15
C ALA A 93 0.01 1.01 14.74
N GLU A 94 -0.04 0.86 16.05
CA GLU A 94 0.28 -0.40 16.73
C GLU A 94 -0.87 -1.40 16.69
N ASN A 95 -2.11 -0.95 16.93
CA ASN A 95 -3.24 -1.84 17.18
C ASN A 95 -4.23 -1.94 16.01
N ASP A 96 -4.45 -0.85 15.27
CA ASP A 96 -5.46 -0.82 14.20
C ASP A 96 -4.88 -1.22 12.85
N GLU A 97 -3.62 -0.85 12.58
CA GLU A 97 -2.92 -1.23 11.35
C GLU A 97 -2.72 -2.76 11.32
N PRO A 98 -3.26 -3.49 10.33
CA PRO A 98 -3.09 -4.94 10.21
C PRO A 98 -1.62 -5.40 10.14
N GLU A 99 -1.38 -6.68 10.38
CA GLU A 99 -0.07 -7.28 10.09
C GLU A 99 0.11 -7.56 8.59
N PRO A 100 1.32 -7.38 8.03
CA PRO A 100 1.62 -7.73 6.66
C PRO A 100 1.37 -9.22 6.41
N LYS A 101 0.60 -9.52 5.37
CA LYS A 101 0.27 -10.90 4.97
C LYS A 101 1.08 -11.31 3.76
N ILE A 102 1.56 -12.56 3.77
CA ILE A 102 2.16 -13.17 2.59
C ILE A 102 1.03 -13.78 1.76
N ILE A 103 0.81 -13.23 0.58
CA ILE A 103 -0.12 -13.80 -0.40
C ILE A 103 0.71 -14.65 -1.36
N PRO A 104 0.56 -15.99 -1.36
CA PRO A 104 1.22 -16.80 -2.36
C PRO A 104 0.66 -16.46 -3.74
N PRO A 105 1.47 -16.53 -4.81
CA PRO A 105 0.96 -16.33 -6.14
C PRO A 105 -0.15 -17.32 -6.45
N PHE A 106 -1.20 -16.84 -7.11
CA PHE A 106 -2.26 -17.71 -7.63
C PHE A 106 -1.64 -18.78 -8.55
N TYR A 107 -2.07 -20.02 -8.43
CA TYR A 107 -1.57 -21.08 -9.29
C TYR A 107 -2.12 -20.90 -10.70
N ILE A 108 -1.27 -20.43 -11.62
CA ILE A 108 -1.69 -20.04 -12.97
C ILE A 108 -2.32 -21.20 -13.76
N GLY A 109 -1.96 -22.46 -13.44
CA GLY A 109 -2.55 -23.63 -14.09
C GLY A 109 -4.06 -23.73 -13.87
N GLU A 110 -4.53 -23.51 -12.64
CA GLU A 110 -5.96 -23.48 -12.31
C GLU A 110 -6.68 -22.35 -13.07
N PHE A 111 -6.04 -21.19 -13.20
CA PHE A 111 -6.61 -20.07 -13.95
C PHE A 111 -6.71 -20.39 -15.44
N ILE A 112 -5.68 -21.00 -16.03
CA ILE A 112 -5.69 -21.41 -17.43
C ILE A 112 -6.78 -22.45 -17.66
N GLU A 113 -6.90 -23.47 -16.81
CA GLU A 113 -7.96 -24.48 -16.90
C GLU A 113 -9.36 -23.86 -16.80
N LEU A 114 -9.57 -22.91 -15.87
CA LEU A 114 -10.83 -22.18 -15.73
C LEU A 114 -11.18 -21.40 -17.01
N ILE A 115 -10.23 -20.66 -17.57
CA ILE A 115 -10.43 -19.89 -18.80
C ILE A 115 -10.71 -20.83 -19.98
N GLU A 116 -9.97 -21.93 -20.11
CA GLU A 116 -10.19 -22.94 -21.15
C GLU A 116 -11.59 -23.58 -21.05
N GLN A 117 -12.06 -23.87 -19.83
CA GLN A 117 -13.44 -24.33 -19.59
C GLN A 117 -14.49 -23.27 -19.96
N GLN A 118 -14.30 -22.01 -19.57
CA GLN A 118 -15.25 -20.92 -19.89
C GLN A 118 -15.36 -20.68 -21.40
N VAL A 119 -14.23 -20.75 -22.11
CA VAL A 119 -14.15 -20.71 -23.57
C VAL A 119 -14.88 -21.91 -24.19
N HIS A 120 -14.66 -23.13 -23.68
CA HIS A 120 -15.36 -24.32 -24.16
C HIS A 120 -16.88 -24.20 -23.98
N LEU A 121 -17.31 -23.63 -22.85
CA LEU A 121 -18.71 -23.33 -22.54
C LEU A 121 -19.26 -22.12 -23.32
N LYS A 122 -18.47 -21.48 -24.21
CA LYS A 122 -18.80 -20.27 -24.98
C LYS A 122 -19.28 -19.09 -24.12
N LYS A 123 -18.90 -19.05 -22.85
CA LYS A 123 -19.25 -17.95 -21.92
C LYS A 123 -18.36 -16.73 -22.14
N THR A 124 -17.19 -16.90 -22.75
CA THR A 124 -16.18 -15.84 -22.99
C THR A 124 -15.41 -16.09 -24.29
N GLY A 125 -15.34 -15.10 -25.19
CA GLY A 125 -14.40 -15.08 -26.33
C GLY A 125 -14.53 -16.20 -27.37
N ARG A 126 -13.75 -16.12 -28.46
CA ARG A 126 -13.59 -17.23 -29.42
C ARG A 126 -12.54 -18.21 -28.89
N THR A 127 -12.73 -19.50 -29.15
CA THR A 127 -11.80 -20.59 -28.82
C THR A 127 -10.39 -20.29 -29.31
N PRO A 128 -9.36 -20.25 -28.43
CA PRO A 128 -7.97 -20.33 -28.86
C PRO A 128 -7.78 -21.62 -29.65
N THR A 129 -7.10 -21.56 -30.78
CA THR A 129 -6.78 -22.73 -31.63
C THR A 129 -5.75 -23.68 -31.00
N CYS A 130 -5.21 -23.32 -29.83
CA CYS A 130 -4.11 -23.96 -29.13
C CYS A 130 -4.20 -23.59 -27.65
N ARG A 131 -3.95 -24.54 -26.74
CA ARG A 131 -4.05 -24.34 -25.29
C ARG A 131 -2.97 -23.39 -24.80
N LEU A 132 -3.23 -22.60 -23.76
CA LEU A 132 -2.26 -21.57 -23.32
C LEU A 132 -0.94 -22.20 -22.83
N GLN A 133 -1.04 -23.35 -22.15
CA GLN A 133 0.11 -24.18 -21.73
C GLN A 133 0.99 -24.67 -22.89
N GLU A 134 0.47 -24.74 -24.11
CA GLU A 134 1.27 -25.13 -25.30
C GLU A 134 2.12 -23.96 -25.81
N ARG A 135 1.78 -22.71 -25.45
CA ARG A 135 2.49 -21.49 -25.86
C ARG A 135 3.56 -21.03 -24.86
N ILE A 136 3.37 -21.32 -23.56
CA ILE A 136 4.30 -20.90 -22.50
C ILE A 136 4.63 -22.12 -21.64
N PRO A 137 5.85 -22.67 -21.73
CA PRO A 137 6.29 -23.77 -20.88
C PRO A 137 6.30 -23.33 -19.40
N PHE A 138 5.57 -24.04 -18.54
CA PHE A 138 5.44 -23.67 -17.12
C PHE A 138 6.75 -23.74 -16.34
N ASP A 139 7.71 -24.55 -16.78
CA ASP A 139 9.07 -24.60 -16.25
C ASP A 139 9.85 -23.29 -16.43
N LYS A 140 9.42 -22.45 -17.38
CA LYS A 140 10.02 -21.12 -17.62
C LYS A 140 9.39 -20.01 -16.78
N LEU A 141 8.32 -20.30 -16.03
CA LEU A 141 7.69 -19.31 -15.16
C LEU A 141 8.49 -19.17 -13.84
N PRO A 142 8.53 -17.96 -13.25
CA PRO A 142 9.18 -17.76 -11.96
C PRO A 142 8.50 -18.60 -10.87
N LYS A 143 9.31 -19.30 -10.06
CA LYS A 143 8.83 -20.16 -8.96
C LYS A 143 8.16 -19.40 -7.82
N LYS A 144 8.42 -18.10 -7.71
CA LYS A 144 7.85 -17.21 -6.69
C LYS A 144 7.59 -15.85 -7.32
N LEU A 145 6.35 -15.39 -7.25
CA LEU A 145 5.94 -14.04 -7.60
C LEU A 145 5.46 -13.35 -6.32
N VAL A 146 5.99 -12.15 -6.05
CA VAL A 146 5.59 -11.33 -4.91
C VAL A 146 4.78 -10.16 -5.46
N VAL A 147 3.51 -10.08 -5.07
CA VAL A 147 2.59 -9.02 -5.53
C VAL A 147 2.09 -8.24 -4.33
N HIS A 148 2.01 -6.92 -4.47
CA HIS A 148 1.38 -6.05 -3.51
C HIS A 148 -0.09 -5.85 -3.90
N ASP A 149 -1.01 -6.62 -3.31
CA ASP A 149 -2.46 -6.51 -3.55
C ASP A 149 -3.18 -6.06 -2.26
N PRO A 150 -3.40 -4.74 -2.09
CA PRO A 150 -4.05 -4.21 -0.90
C PRO A 150 -5.56 -4.47 -0.85
N TRP A 151 -6.18 -4.94 -1.93
CA TRP A 151 -7.63 -5.11 -2.03
C TRP A 151 -8.07 -6.56 -2.22
N GLY A 152 -7.14 -7.51 -2.33
CA GLY A 152 -7.45 -8.93 -2.55
C GLY A 152 -8.26 -9.14 -3.83
N CYS A 153 -7.95 -8.38 -4.89
CA CYS A 153 -8.61 -8.49 -6.18
C CYS A 153 -8.03 -9.61 -7.05
N LEU A 154 -6.96 -10.27 -6.61
CA LEU A 154 -6.38 -11.47 -7.22
C LEU A 154 -6.94 -12.77 -6.65
#